data_AF-A0A350UHU3-F1
#
_entry.id   AF-A0A350UHU3-F1
#
_cell.length_a   1.000
_cell.length_b   1.000
_cell.length_c   1.000
_cell.angle_alpha   90.00
_cell.angle_beta   90.00
_cell.angle_gamma   90.00
#
_symmetry.space_group_name_H-M   'P 1'
#
loop_
_entity.id
_entity.type
_entity.pdbx_description
1 polymer ?
#
loop_
_entity_poly.entity_id
_entity_poly.type
_entity_poly.pdbx_seq_one_letter_code
_entity_poly.pdbx_strand_id
1 'polypeptide(L)'
;MKTTLLMTLVCALAIIPASANPNAPLASQLTTEARELAVKAETLAKQLKQKNANISSAQDQVGEFTRRAGEINRLVGEIESSGVALDGRRAQEFERLKSLASLLNLFVGNKQQLLEGGDAARQRELLRAHIVGIATRADLIDKSVRKLGI
;
A
#
# COMPACT_ATOMS: atom_id res chain seq x y z
N MET A 1 4.06 48.66 11.35
CA MET A 1 3.62 47.32 11.79
C MET A 1 2.74 46.74 10.69
N LYS A 2 3.22 45.72 9.97
CA LYS A 2 2.47 45.05 8.89
C LYS A 2 2.48 43.54 9.17
N THR A 3 1.38 43.04 9.69
CA THR A 3 1.11 41.61 9.89
C THR A 3 0.55 41.04 8.60
N THR A 4 1.37 40.29 7.86
CA THR A 4 0.94 39.52 6.70
C THR A 4 0.54 38.13 7.16
N LEU A 5 -0.78 37.88 7.20
CA LEU A 5 -1.39 36.61 7.56
C LEU A 5 -1.42 35.74 6.29
N LEU A 6 -0.49 34.79 6.17
CA LEU A 6 -0.42 33.87 5.04
C LEU A 6 -1.39 32.70 5.27
N MET A 7 -2.59 32.85 4.74
CA MET A 7 -3.63 31.83 4.71
C MET A 7 -3.21 30.73 3.73
N THR A 8 -2.64 29.64 4.25
CA THR A 8 -2.24 28.49 3.44
C THR A 8 -3.46 27.60 3.24
N LEU A 9 -4.12 27.75 2.09
CA LEU A 9 -5.20 26.88 1.63
C LEU A 9 -4.61 25.48 1.36
N VAL A 10 -4.72 24.59 2.35
CA VAL A 10 -4.46 23.17 2.15
C VAL A 10 -5.67 22.61 1.39
N CYS A 11 -5.52 22.44 0.07
CA CYS A 11 -6.42 21.61 -0.72
C CYS A 11 -6.33 20.18 -0.19
N ALA A 12 -7.23 19.82 0.73
CA ALA A 12 -7.53 18.45 1.06
C ALA A 12 -8.14 17.81 -0.19
N LEU A 13 -7.30 17.18 -1.03
CA LEU A 13 -7.78 16.18 -1.97
C LEU A 13 -8.43 15.09 -1.12
N ALA A 14 -9.76 15.10 -1.05
CA ALA A 14 -10.55 13.97 -0.62
C ALA A 14 -10.28 12.85 -1.62
N ILE A 15 -9.28 12.03 -1.33
CA ILE A 15 -9.07 10.75 -2.00
C ILE A 15 -10.25 9.89 -1.56
N ILE A 16 -11.31 9.87 -2.37
CA ILE A 16 -12.40 8.92 -2.21
C ILE A 16 -11.75 7.53 -2.34
N PRO A 17 -11.82 6.66 -1.31
CA PRO A 17 -11.29 5.32 -1.42
C PRO A 17 -12.07 4.60 -2.52
N ALA A 18 -11.40 4.18 -3.58
CA ALA A 18 -12.01 3.52 -4.72
C ALA A 18 -12.34 2.04 -4.47
N SER A 19 -12.48 1.67 -3.19
CA SER A 19 -13.44 0.64 -2.74
C SER A 19 -14.92 0.97 -3.07
N ALA A 20 -15.18 2.04 -3.83
CA ALA A 20 -16.51 2.63 -4.05
C ALA A 20 -17.27 2.10 -5.28
N ASN A 21 -16.68 1.26 -6.14
CA ASN A 21 -17.43 0.63 -7.24
C ASN A 21 -17.11 -0.87 -7.36
N PRO A 22 -17.89 -1.75 -6.71
CA PRO A 22 -17.71 -3.20 -6.81
C PRO A 22 -17.93 -3.74 -8.24
N ASN A 23 -18.52 -2.95 -9.14
CA ASN A 23 -18.75 -3.33 -10.53
C ASN A 23 -17.59 -2.94 -11.46
N ALA A 24 -16.52 -2.31 -10.95
CA ALA A 24 -15.35 -2.01 -11.76
C ALA A 24 -14.62 -3.30 -12.20
N PRO A 25 -13.94 -3.33 -13.36
CA PRO A 25 -13.13 -4.48 -13.75
C PRO A 25 -12.10 -4.84 -12.66
N LEU A 26 -11.88 -6.13 -12.40
CA LEU A 26 -10.97 -6.62 -11.35
C LEU A 26 -9.58 -6.00 -11.42
N ALA A 27 -9.04 -5.83 -12.63
CA ALA A 27 -7.75 -5.18 -12.85
C ALA A 27 -7.73 -3.71 -12.41
N SER A 28 -8.84 -2.98 -12.59
CA SER A 28 -8.98 -1.60 -12.14
C SER A 28 -9.08 -1.50 -10.61
N GLN A 29 -9.81 -2.42 -9.98
CA GLN A 29 -9.88 -2.53 -8.52
C GLN A 29 -8.49 -2.83 -7.93
N LEU A 30 -7.77 -3.80 -8.53
CA LEU A 30 -6.43 -4.18 -8.08
C LEU A 30 -5.42 -3.04 -8.22
N THR A 31 -5.44 -2.35 -9.37
CA THR A 31 -4.65 -1.15 -9.62
C THR A 31 -4.92 -0.08 -8.56
N THR A 32 -6.19 0.14 -8.24
CA THR A 32 -6.62 1.12 -7.25
C THR A 32 -6.09 0.78 -5.87
N GLU A 33 -6.34 -0.43 -5.38
CA GLU A 33 -5.90 -0.86 -4.05
C GLU A 33 -4.37 -0.80 -3.92
N ALA A 34 -3.65 -1.22 -4.95
CA ALA A 34 -2.20 -1.13 -4.99
C ALA A 34 -1.69 0.32 -4.91
N ARG A 35 -2.28 1.25 -5.68
CA ARG A 35 -1.89 2.67 -5.64
C ARG A 35 -2.23 3.33 -4.32
N GLU A 36 -3.43 3.11 -3.79
CA GLU A 36 -3.84 3.68 -2.51
C GLU A 36 -2.93 3.19 -1.38
N LEU A 37 -2.60 1.89 -1.36
CA LEU A 37 -1.67 1.33 -0.40
C LEU A 37 -0.28 1.95 -0.53
N ALA A 38 0.24 2.10 -1.77
CA ALA A 38 1.53 2.73 -2.01
C ALA A 38 1.57 4.18 -1.49
N VAL A 39 0.57 5.00 -1.84
CA VAL A 39 0.49 6.41 -1.42
C VAL A 39 0.37 6.54 0.10
N LYS A 40 -0.47 5.73 0.74
CA LYS A 40 -0.64 5.75 2.19
C LYS A 40 0.62 5.31 2.91
N ALA A 41 1.27 4.25 2.44
CA ALA A 41 2.53 3.78 2.99
C ALA A 41 3.63 4.84 2.83
N GLU A 42 3.80 5.46 1.66
CA GLU A 42 4.76 6.56 1.49
C GLU A 42 4.49 7.74 2.43
N THR A 43 3.22 8.09 2.60
CA THR A 43 2.80 9.18 3.50
C THR A 43 3.20 8.85 4.93
N LEU A 44 2.90 7.64 5.41
CA LEU A 44 3.29 7.21 6.75
C LEU A 44 4.81 7.12 6.92
N ALA A 45 5.54 6.62 5.92
CA ALA A 45 7.00 6.60 5.95
C ALA A 45 7.60 8.01 6.09
N LYS A 46 7.02 9.01 5.41
CA LYS A 46 7.41 10.42 5.54
C LYS A 46 7.09 10.96 6.94
N GLN A 47 5.95 10.62 7.51
CA GLN A 47 5.58 10.99 8.88
C GLN A 47 6.53 10.37 9.91
N LEU A 48 6.86 9.08 9.78
CA LEU A 48 7.80 8.37 10.66
C LEU A 48 9.24 8.88 10.55
N LYS A 49 9.58 9.66 9.52
CA LYS A 49 10.88 10.36 9.46
C LYS A 49 10.96 11.52 10.48
N GLN A 50 9.83 12.03 10.95
CA GLN A 50 9.77 13.15 11.89
C GLN A 50 10.16 12.71 13.31
N LYS A 51 10.91 13.56 14.03
CA LYS A 51 11.43 13.23 15.38
C LYS A 51 10.35 12.97 16.43
N ASN A 52 9.13 13.46 16.24
CA ASN A 52 8.01 13.34 17.17
C ASN A 52 6.84 12.51 16.59
N ALA A 53 7.11 11.66 15.60
CA ALA A 53 6.07 10.84 14.99
C ALA A 53 5.37 9.95 16.01
N ASN A 54 4.03 9.93 15.98
CA ASN A 54 3.22 9.12 16.87
C ASN A 54 3.21 7.65 16.40
N ILE A 55 3.98 6.80 17.09
CA ILE A 55 4.12 5.38 16.77
C ILE A 55 2.82 4.60 16.96
N SER A 56 2.00 4.95 17.96
CA SER A 56 0.69 4.32 18.17
C SER A 56 -0.22 4.55 16.97
N SER A 57 -0.31 5.79 16.47
CA SER A 57 -1.12 6.08 15.26
C SER A 57 -0.58 5.40 14.00
N ALA A 58 0.74 5.19 13.92
CA ALA A 58 1.36 4.46 12.83
C ALA A 58 1.00 2.97 12.86
N GLN A 59 0.85 2.38 14.05
CA GLN A 59 0.41 1.00 14.23
C GLN A 59 -1.03 0.80 13.73
N ASP A 60 -1.92 1.74 14.02
CA ASP A 60 -3.31 1.68 13.53
C ASP A 60 -3.36 1.68 12.00
N GLN A 61 -2.54 2.52 11.36
CA GLN A 61 -2.44 2.56 9.89
C GLN A 61 -1.86 1.27 9.30
N VAL A 62 -0.96 0.57 10.00
CA VAL A 62 -0.48 -0.76 9.58
C VAL A 62 -1.60 -1.80 9.60
N GLY A 63 -2.58 -1.67 10.51
CA GLY A 63 -3.81 -2.47 10.47
C GLY A 63 -4.56 -2.27 9.15
N GLU A 64 -4.69 -1.02 8.69
CA GLU A 64 -5.28 -0.72 7.39
C GLU A 64 -4.48 -1.34 6.22
N PHE A 65 -3.15 -1.30 6.29
CA PHE A 65 -2.29 -1.91 5.26
C PHE A 65 -2.46 -3.43 5.19
N THR A 66 -2.65 -4.08 6.35
CA THR A 66 -2.94 -5.52 6.41
C THR A 66 -4.24 -5.83 5.67
N ARG A 67 -5.31 -5.06 5.93
CA ARG A 67 -6.61 -5.25 5.27
C ARG A 67 -6.50 -5.07 3.74
N ARG A 68 -5.81 -4.01 3.29
CA ARG A 68 -5.64 -3.73 1.85
C ARG A 68 -4.75 -4.74 1.14
N ALA A 69 -3.70 -5.24 1.80
CA ALA A 69 -2.90 -6.33 1.24
C ALA A 69 -3.71 -7.63 1.09
N GLY A 70 -4.60 -7.92 2.05
CA GLY A 70 -5.56 -9.02 1.94
C GLY A 70 -6.49 -8.85 0.74
N GLU A 71 -6.99 -7.64 0.53
CA GLU A 71 -7.84 -7.31 -0.63
C GLU A 71 -7.12 -7.46 -1.97
N ILE A 72 -5.87 -7.01 -2.05
CA ILE A 72 -5.00 -7.23 -3.21
C ILE A 72 -4.85 -8.72 -3.53
N ASN A 73 -4.64 -9.57 -2.50
CA ASN A 73 -4.53 -11.02 -2.71
C ASN A 73 -5.85 -11.65 -3.16
N ARG A 74 -6.98 -11.21 -2.58
CA ARG A 74 -8.32 -11.64 -3.00
C ARG A 74 -8.54 -11.32 -4.49
N LEU A 75 -8.30 -10.09 -4.90
CA LEU A 75 -8.47 -9.64 -6.29
C LEU A 75 -7.56 -10.39 -7.27
N VAL A 76 -6.31 -10.68 -6.89
CA VAL A 76 -5.41 -11.51 -7.70
C VAL A 76 -5.96 -12.93 -7.87
N GLY A 77 -6.49 -13.54 -6.80
CA GLY A 77 -7.12 -14.86 -6.86
C GLY A 77 -8.40 -14.88 -7.71
N GLU A 78 -9.16 -13.78 -7.73
CA GLU A 78 -10.33 -13.64 -8.60
C GLU A 78 -9.95 -13.49 -10.08
N ILE A 79 -8.87 -12.76 -10.38
CA ILE A 79 -8.33 -12.70 -11.74
C ILE A 79 -7.87 -14.09 -12.18
N GLU A 80 -7.20 -14.85 -11.32
CA GLU A 80 -6.79 -16.23 -11.61
C GLU A 80 -8.00 -17.13 -11.89
N SER A 81 -9.06 -17.01 -11.08
CA SER A 81 -10.28 -17.82 -11.19
C SER A 81 -11.19 -17.40 -12.35
N SER A 82 -11.03 -16.18 -12.88
CA SER A 82 -11.85 -15.66 -13.97
C SER A 82 -11.63 -16.36 -15.32
N GLY A 83 -10.59 -17.20 -15.43
CA GLY A 83 -10.31 -17.96 -16.65
C GLY A 83 -9.76 -17.11 -17.79
N VAL A 84 -9.20 -15.92 -17.51
CA VAL A 84 -8.55 -15.07 -18.51
C VAL A 84 -7.40 -15.85 -19.16
N ALA A 85 -7.50 -16.05 -20.48
CA ALA A 85 -6.44 -16.68 -21.26
C ALA A 85 -5.26 -15.71 -21.42
N LEU A 86 -4.17 -15.99 -20.72
CA LEU A 86 -2.92 -15.23 -20.81
C LEU A 86 -1.95 -15.92 -21.77
N ASP A 87 -1.35 -15.16 -22.69
CA ASP A 87 -0.25 -15.66 -23.51
C ASP A 87 1.03 -15.85 -22.67
N GLY A 88 2.05 -16.51 -23.22
CA GLY A 88 3.24 -16.90 -22.45
C GLY A 88 3.92 -15.74 -21.70
N ARG A 89 3.94 -14.53 -22.26
CA ARG A 89 4.53 -13.36 -21.58
C ARG A 89 3.61 -12.83 -20.48
N ARG A 90 2.30 -12.73 -20.76
CA ARG A 90 1.31 -12.28 -19.76
C ARG A 90 1.17 -13.28 -18.62
N ALA A 91 1.25 -14.57 -18.88
CA ALA A 91 1.23 -15.62 -17.85
C ALA A 91 2.43 -15.47 -16.87
N GLN A 92 3.63 -15.22 -17.39
CA GLN A 92 4.80 -14.97 -16.55
C GLN A 92 4.67 -13.69 -15.70
N GLU A 93 4.15 -12.59 -16.27
CA GLU A 93 3.89 -11.37 -15.51
C GLU A 93 2.80 -11.58 -14.46
N PHE A 94 1.84 -12.48 -14.70
CA PHE A 94 0.79 -12.80 -13.75
C PHE A 94 1.31 -13.64 -12.58
N GLU A 95 2.19 -14.61 -12.84
CA GLU A 95 2.89 -15.33 -11.77
C GLU A 95 3.77 -14.40 -10.93
N ARG A 96 4.42 -13.42 -11.57
CA ARG A 96 5.13 -12.36 -10.85
C ARG A 96 4.20 -11.53 -9.98
N LEU A 97 3.03 -11.15 -10.49
CA LEU A 97 2.01 -10.42 -9.73
C LEU A 97 1.54 -11.22 -8.50
N LYS A 98 1.26 -12.52 -8.67
CA LYS A 98 0.91 -13.43 -7.57
C LYS A 98 1.99 -13.48 -6.50
N SER A 99 3.25 -13.63 -6.91
CA SER A 99 4.39 -13.62 -5.99
C SER A 99 4.50 -12.30 -5.23
N LEU A 100 4.35 -11.15 -5.91
CA LEU A 100 4.37 -9.84 -5.27
C LEU A 100 3.24 -9.65 -4.26
N ALA A 101 2.02 -10.07 -4.60
CA ALA A 101 0.86 -10.00 -3.69
C ALA A 101 1.06 -10.88 -2.44
N SER A 102 1.57 -12.10 -2.61
CA SER A 102 1.88 -13.00 -1.51
C SER A 102 2.97 -12.44 -0.59
N LEU A 103 4.07 -11.93 -1.19
CA LEU A 103 5.15 -11.29 -0.44
C LEU A 103 4.67 -10.05 0.32
N LEU A 104 3.82 -9.23 -0.29
CA LEU A 104 3.20 -8.08 0.38
C LEU A 104 2.40 -8.53 1.61
N ASN A 105 1.58 -9.58 1.48
CA ASN A 105 0.78 -10.12 2.58
C ASN A 105 1.64 -10.64 3.74
N LEU A 106 2.71 -11.38 3.44
CA LEU A 106 3.68 -11.83 4.44
C LEU A 106 4.35 -10.66 5.16
N PHE A 107 4.71 -9.61 4.40
CA PHE A 107 5.38 -8.44 4.96
C PHE A 107 4.45 -7.70 5.94
N VAL A 108 3.22 -7.40 5.55
CA VAL A 108 2.25 -6.73 6.47
C VAL A 108 1.81 -7.63 7.63
N GLY A 109 1.90 -8.96 7.47
CA GLY A 109 1.58 -9.96 8.49
C GLY A 109 2.58 -9.99 9.65
N ASN A 110 3.89 -9.86 9.39
CA ASN A 110 4.98 -10.00 10.36
C ASN A 110 5.21 -8.77 11.27
N LYS A 111 4.16 -8.00 11.57
CA LYS A 111 4.21 -6.73 12.31
C LYS A 111 4.55 -6.85 13.80
N GLN A 112 4.22 -7.98 14.44
CA GLN A 112 4.34 -8.13 15.91
C GLN A 112 5.80 -8.10 16.39
N GLN A 113 6.73 -8.61 15.59
CA GLN A 113 8.14 -8.70 15.98
C GLN A 113 8.90 -7.36 15.89
N LEU A 114 8.37 -6.36 15.20
CA LEU A 114 9.09 -5.10 14.92
C LEU A 114 8.99 -4.06 16.05
N LEU A 115 8.13 -4.30 17.04
CA LEU A 115 7.69 -3.28 18.01
C LEU A 115 8.00 -3.65 19.46
N GLU A 116 8.71 -4.75 19.69
CA GLU A 116 9.14 -5.19 21.01
C GLU A 116 10.59 -4.72 21.26
N GLY A 117 10.76 -3.61 22.00
CA GLY A 117 12.09 -3.17 22.45
C GLY A 117 12.20 -1.67 22.73
N GLY A 118 12.53 -1.29 23.96
CA GLY A 118 12.31 0.04 24.59
C GLY A 118 12.99 1.30 24.03
N ASP A 119 13.50 1.33 22.80
CA ASP A 119 13.99 2.56 22.15
C ASP A 119 13.04 3.03 21.03
N ALA A 120 12.29 4.10 21.33
CA ALA A 120 11.32 4.70 20.41
C ALA A 120 11.94 5.19 19.09
N ALA A 121 13.20 5.66 19.09
CA ALA A 121 13.85 6.15 17.88
C ALA A 121 14.20 5.00 16.94
N ARG A 122 14.73 3.91 17.49
CA ARG A 122 15.03 2.68 16.74
C ARG A 122 13.76 2.01 16.22
N GLN A 123 12.72 1.89 17.06
CA GLN A 123 11.42 1.34 16.65
C GLN A 123 10.82 2.12 15.48
N ARG A 124 10.88 3.46 15.54
CA ARG A 124 10.38 4.32 14.48
C ARG A 124 11.10 4.07 13.16
N GLU A 125 12.43 3.96 13.20
CA GLU A 125 13.22 3.75 11.98
C GLU A 125 12.98 2.36 11.38
N LEU A 126 12.86 1.32 12.21
CA LEU A 126 12.49 -0.03 11.77
C LEU A 126 11.10 -0.06 11.15
N LEU A 127 10.12 0.56 11.82
CA LEU A 127 8.77 0.70 11.30
C LEU A 127 8.79 1.45 9.97
N ARG A 128 9.50 2.57 9.88
CA ARG A 128 9.64 3.36 8.64
C ARG A 128 10.20 2.52 7.50
N ALA A 129 11.28 1.79 7.72
CA ALA A 129 11.88 0.92 6.71
C ALA A 129 10.88 -0.16 6.23
N HIS A 130 10.12 -0.72 7.18
CA HIS A 130 9.06 -1.67 6.85
C HIS A 130 7.96 -1.04 5.99
N ILE A 131 7.49 0.15 6.36
CA ILE A 131 6.48 0.88 5.59
C ILE A 131 6.97 1.21 4.17
N VAL A 132 8.24 1.60 4.01
CA VAL A 132 8.85 1.81 2.67
C VAL A 132 8.82 0.51 1.84
N GLY A 133 9.08 -0.63 2.49
CA GLY A 133 9.00 -1.95 1.85
C GLY A 133 7.59 -2.31 1.38
N ILE A 134 6.55 -1.92 2.13
CA ILE A 134 5.14 -2.05 1.73
C ILE A 134 4.86 -1.17 0.51
N ALA A 135 5.24 0.11 0.57
CA ALA A 135 5.02 1.06 -0.53
C ALA A 135 5.63 0.56 -1.85
N THR A 136 6.87 0.09 -1.79
CA THR A 136 7.60 -0.40 -2.96
C THR A 136 6.93 -1.63 -3.59
N ARG A 137 6.45 -2.57 -2.77
CA ARG A 137 5.76 -3.77 -3.27
C ARG A 137 4.41 -3.42 -3.88
N ALA A 138 3.66 -2.52 -3.25
CA ALA A 138 2.39 -2.05 -3.78
C ALA A 138 2.55 -1.33 -5.12
N ASP A 139 3.59 -0.49 -5.28
CA ASP A 139 3.93 0.14 -6.57
C ASP A 139 4.35 -0.89 -7.64
N LEU A 140 5.12 -1.92 -7.27
CA LEU A 140 5.46 -3.01 -8.19
C LEU A 140 4.21 -3.79 -8.66
N ILE A 141 3.22 -3.96 -7.77
CA ILE A 141 1.93 -4.57 -8.12
C ILE A 141 1.19 -3.69 -9.14
N ASP A 142 1.04 -2.39 -8.92
CA ASP A 142 0.42 -1.45 -9.90
C ASP A 142 1.13 -1.56 -11.28
N LYS A 143 2.46 -1.56 -11.28
CA LYS A 143 3.26 -1.70 -12.50
C LYS A 143 3.05 -3.05 -13.19
N SER A 144 2.97 -4.14 -12.44
CA SER A 144 2.72 -5.48 -13.00
C SER A 144 1.32 -5.60 -13.59
N VAL A 145 0.29 -5.05 -12.93
CA VAL A 145 -1.09 -5.04 -13.47
C VAL A 145 -1.15 -4.29 -14.79
N ARG A 146 -0.51 -3.12 -14.89
CA ARG A 146 -0.46 -2.36 -16.16
C ARG A 146 0.24 -3.11 -17.29
N LYS A 147 1.27 -3.90 -16.97
CA LYS A 147 1.98 -4.72 -17.96
C LYS A 147 1.15 -5.91 -18.46
N LEU A 148 0.22 -6.41 -17.64
CA LEU A 148 -0.68 -7.49 -18.04
C LEU A 148 -1.68 -7.06 -19.11
N GLY A 149 -2.04 -5.77 -19.14
CA GLY A 149 -2.98 -5.22 -20.13
C GLY A 149 -4.38 -5.84 -20.04
N ILE A 150 -4.76 -6.26 -18.83
CA ILE A 150 -6.07 -6.83 -18.47
C ILE A 150 -6.98 -5.77 -17.84
#